data_AF-A0A1G8WCS9-F1
#
_entry.id   AF-A0A1G8WCS9-F1
#
_cell.length_a   1.000
_cell.length_b   1.000
_cell.length_c   1.000
_cell.angle_alpha   90.00
_cell.angle_beta   90.00
_cell.angle_gamma   90.00
#
_symmetry.space_group_name_H-M   'P 1'
#
loop_
_entity.id
_entity.type
_entity.pdbx_description
1 polymer ?
#
loop_
_entity_poly.entity_id
_entity_poly.type
_entity_poly.pdbx_seq_one_letter_code
_entity_poly.pdbx_strand_id
1 'polypeptide(L)'
;MPIVFLNAKNEVVRIHYQPSMLEDDQKVDGIEVDTIPDPEQKEGKKSVLKYTSEDGLFYEYVERPLRDKERIERLERENSDVKMALIEQDMLSQEEITSLKQSLIELDMELQAMKGSA
;
A
#
# COMPACT_ATOMS: atom_id res chain seq x y z
N MET A 1 -3.92 35.55 13.16
CA MET A 1 -3.17 34.36 13.55
C MET A 1 -4.17 33.40 14.19
N PRO A 2 -4.34 32.18 13.67
CA PRO A 2 -5.12 31.15 14.35
C PRO A 2 -4.45 30.67 15.66
N ILE A 3 -5.26 30.09 16.54
CA ILE A 3 -4.78 29.35 17.73
C ILE A 3 -5.00 27.85 17.51
N VAL A 4 -3.96 27.05 17.75
CA VAL A 4 -4.02 25.58 17.72
C VAL A 4 -4.00 25.02 19.15
N PHE A 5 -4.74 23.94 19.36
CA PHE A 5 -4.75 23.20 20.62
C PHE A 5 -4.25 21.79 20.38
N LEU A 6 -3.36 21.33 21.26
CA LEU A 6 -2.67 20.06 21.11
C LEU A 6 -3.18 19.01 22.11
N ASN A 7 -3.02 17.74 21.76
CA ASN A 7 -3.12 16.64 22.74
C ASN A 7 -1.74 16.27 23.32
N ALA A 8 -1.70 15.27 24.19
CA ALA A 8 -0.46 14.77 24.82
C ALA A 8 0.58 14.19 23.84
N LYS A 9 0.24 14.01 22.55
CA LYS A 9 1.12 13.55 21.48
C LYS A 9 1.51 14.67 20.50
N ASN A 10 1.25 15.92 20.88
CA ASN A 10 1.46 17.11 20.07
C ASN A 10 0.64 17.15 18.76
N GLU A 11 -0.46 16.41 18.69
CA GLU A 11 -1.38 16.45 17.56
C GLU A 11 -2.36 17.61 17.74
N VAL A 12 -2.56 18.39 16.68
CA VAL A 12 -3.55 19.46 16.64
C VAL A 12 -4.94 18.85 16.63
N VAL A 13 -5.68 19.05 17.71
CA VAL A 13 -7.06 18.54 17.86
C VAL A 13 -8.12 19.59 17.57
N ARG A 14 -7.75 20.88 17.67
CA ARG A 14 -8.66 22.00 17.41
C ARG A 14 -7.88 23.21 16.88
N ILE A 15 -8.48 23.90 15.91
CA ILE A 15 -7.97 25.14 15.32
C ILE A 15 -9.05 26.20 15.46
N HIS A 16 -8.72 27.35 16.05
CA HIS A 16 -9.59 28.53 16.09
C HIS A 16 -9.04 29.62 15.15
N TYR A 17 -9.79 29.90 14.08
CA TYR A 17 -9.43 30.93 13.09
C TYR A 17 -9.78 32.36 13.53
N GLN A 18 -10.64 32.50 14.55
CA GLN A 18 -11.00 33.79 15.14
C GLN A 18 -10.74 33.76 16.67
N PRO A 19 -9.48 33.84 17.11
CA PRO A 19 -9.15 33.84 18.55
C PRO A 19 -9.78 34.98 19.36
N SER A 20 -10.22 36.06 18.70
CA SER A 20 -10.92 37.17 19.35
C SER A 20 -12.27 36.80 19.95
N MET A 21 -12.83 35.65 19.57
CA MET A 21 -14.08 35.12 20.14
C MET A 21 -13.84 34.16 21.32
N LEU A 22 -12.58 33.89 21.67
CA LEU A 22 -12.24 33.11 22.84
C LEU A 22 -12.07 34.03 24.04
N GLU A 23 -12.59 33.57 25.18
CA GLU A 23 -12.27 34.15 26.47
C GLU A 23 -10.79 33.88 26.81
N ASP A 24 -10.19 34.72 27.66
CA ASP A 24 -8.75 34.66 27.92
C ASP A 24 -8.34 33.36 28.63
N ASP A 25 -9.19 32.78 29.46
CA ASP A 25 -9.00 31.48 30.10
C ASP A 25 -8.94 30.34 29.06
N GLN A 26 -9.64 30.47 27.94
CA GLN A 26 -9.63 29.49 26.84
C GLN A 26 -8.37 29.58 25.97
N LYS A 27 -7.65 30.71 26.02
CA LYS A 27 -6.42 30.92 25.23
C LYS A 27 -5.18 30.36 25.92
N VAL A 28 -5.20 30.17 27.24
CA VAL A 28 -4.03 29.80 28.05
C VAL A 28 -3.35 28.53 27.56
N ASP A 29 -4.13 27.56 27.09
CA ASP A 29 -3.62 26.26 26.60
C ASP A 29 -3.40 26.21 25.08
N GLY A 30 -3.62 27.33 24.39
CA GLY A 30 -3.53 27.45 22.95
C GLY A 30 -2.19 28.03 22.48
N ILE A 31 -1.75 27.63 21.29
CA ILE A 31 -0.54 28.15 20.65
C ILE A 31 -0.95 29.00 19.47
N GLU A 32 -0.56 30.28 19.47
CA GLU A 32 -0.73 31.17 18.32
C GLU A 32 0.26 30.77 17.21
N VAL A 33 -0.25 30.65 15.99
CA VAL A 33 0.54 30.30 14.80
C VAL A 33 0.19 31.24 13.66
N ASP A 34 1.15 31.52 12.78
CA ASP A 34 0.96 32.45 11.68
C ASP A 34 -0.01 31.91 10.62
N THR A 35 0.24 30.68 10.17
CA THR A 35 -0.50 30.01 9.09
C THR A 35 -0.64 28.52 9.38
N ILE A 36 -1.70 27.91 8.85
CA ILE A 36 -1.89 26.47 8.85
C ILE A 36 -1.44 25.95 7.47
N PRO A 37 -0.45 25.04 7.39
CA PRO A 37 -0.05 24.47 6.11
C PRO A 37 -1.18 23.62 5.52
N ASP A 38 -1.23 23.52 4.18
CA ASP A 38 -2.12 22.58 3.50
C ASP A 38 -1.51 21.17 3.48
N PRO A 39 -2.31 20.11 3.71
CA PRO A 39 -1.82 18.74 3.64
C PRO A 39 -1.60 18.28 2.20
N GLU A 40 -0.53 17.53 1.96
CA GLU A 40 -0.36 16.81 0.70
C GLU A 40 -1.25 15.56 0.68
N GLN A 41 -1.83 15.24 -0.49
CA GLN A 41 -2.51 13.96 -0.67
C GLN A 41 -1.47 12.86 -0.94
N LYS A 42 -1.26 11.98 0.04
CA LYS A 42 -0.40 10.80 -0.11
C LYS A 42 -1.26 9.54 -0.13
N GLU A 43 -1.14 8.76 -1.21
CA GLU A 43 -1.91 7.53 -1.38
C GLU A 43 -1.68 6.56 -0.19
N GLY A 44 -2.77 6.01 0.35
CA GLY A 44 -2.69 5.07 1.49
C GLY A 44 -2.30 5.69 2.84
N LYS A 45 -2.11 7.01 2.93
CA LYS A 45 -1.77 7.70 4.18
C LYS A 45 -2.89 8.67 4.61
N LYS A 46 -2.99 8.92 5.92
CA LYS A 46 -3.78 9.99 6.51
C LYS A 46 -2.82 11.06 7.04
N SER A 47 -3.12 12.33 6.77
CA SER A 47 -2.37 13.45 7.34
C SER A 47 -2.85 13.75 8.77
N VAL A 48 -1.89 13.89 9.69
CA VAL A 48 -2.11 14.31 11.07
C VAL A 48 -1.29 15.56 11.32
N LEU A 49 -1.97 16.68 11.55
CA LEU A 49 -1.30 17.95 11.84
C LEU A 49 -0.72 17.89 13.26
N LYS A 50 0.56 18.22 13.38
CA LYS A 50 1.31 18.26 14.64
C LYS A 50 2.03 19.59 14.79
N TYR A 51 2.43 19.90 16.02
CA TYR A 51 3.23 21.08 16.34
C TYR A 51 4.42 20.71 17.22
N THR A 52 5.62 21.19 16.87
CA THR A 52 6.79 21.19 17.76
C THR A 52 7.38 22.59 17.82
N SER A 53 8.07 22.93 18.91
CA SER A 53 8.79 24.20 19.01
C SER A 53 9.97 24.31 18.03
N GLU A 54 10.48 23.18 17.54
CA GLU A 54 11.59 23.13 16.58
C GLU A 54 11.12 23.30 15.13
N ASP A 55 10.06 22.59 14.72
CA ASP A 55 9.61 22.54 13.32
C ASP A 55 8.37 23.40 13.05
N GLY A 56 7.72 23.92 14.09
CA GLY A 56 6.42 24.56 13.97
C GLY A 56 5.33 23.55 13.60
N LEU A 57 4.39 23.96 12.74
CA LEU A 57 3.32 23.09 12.27
C LEU A 57 3.80 22.18 11.12
N PHE A 58 3.58 20.88 11.25
CA PHE A 58 3.91 19.91 10.21
C PHE A 58 2.89 18.76 10.15
N TYR A 59 2.85 18.06 9.01
CA TYR A 59 2.02 16.88 8.84
C TYR A 59 2.81 15.59 8.99
N GLU A 60 2.38 14.74 9.91
CA GLU A 60 2.78 13.34 9.95
C GLU A 60 1.82 12.51 9.09
N TYR A 61 2.37 11.68 8.20
CA TYR A 61 1.60 10.84 7.29
C TYR A 61 1.58 9.40 7.78
N VAL A 62 0.54 9.09 8.56
CA VAL A 62 0.36 7.75 9.14
C VAL A 62 -0.39 6.84 8.18
N GLU A 63 -0.18 5.53 8.29
CA GLU A 63 -0.93 4.56 7.50
C GLU A 63 -2.41 4.64 7.86
N ARG A 64 -3.26 4.79 6.85
CA ARG A 64 -4.70 4.66 7.05
C ARG A 64 -5.10 3.20 6.83
N PRO A 65 -6.00 2.64 7.65
CA PRO A 65 -6.66 1.39 7.30
C PRO A 65 -7.22 1.53 5.89
N LEU A 66 -6.93 0.57 5.01
CA LEU A 66 -7.53 0.55 3.68
C LEU A 66 -9.04 0.56 3.83
N ARG A 67 -9.72 1.43 3.07
CA ARG A 67 -11.17 1.32 2.96
C ARG A 67 -11.51 -0.01 2.32
N ASP A 68 -12.63 -0.63 2.69
CA ASP A 68 -13.00 -1.96 2.21
C ASP A 68 -12.88 -2.11 0.70
N LYS A 69 -13.27 -1.06 -0.05
CA LYS A 69 -13.15 -1.00 -1.51
C LYS A 69 -11.70 -1.07 -2.01
N GLU A 70 -10.78 -0.32 -1.39
CA GLU A 70 -9.36 -0.30 -1.75
C GLU A 70 -8.69 -1.64 -1.41
N ARG A 71 -9.14 -2.28 -0.33
CA ARG A 71 -8.72 -3.64 0.03
C ARG A 71 -9.21 -4.67 -0.99
N ILE A 72 -10.46 -4.58 -1.43
CA ILE A 72 -11.03 -5.47 -2.45
C ILE A 72 -10.28 -5.31 -3.77
N GLU A 73 -10.10 -4.08 -4.26
CA GLU A 73 -9.39 -3.82 -5.52
C GLU A 73 -7.95 -4.36 -5.48
N ARG A 74 -7.25 -4.21 -4.35
CA ARG A 74 -5.92 -4.80 -4.16
C ARG A 74 -5.97 -6.33 -4.21
N LEU A 75 -6.90 -6.95 -3.49
CA LEU A 75 -7.06 -8.41 -3.45
C LEU A 75 -7.46 -8.99 -4.80
N GLU A 76 -8.26 -8.28 -5.60
CA GLU A 76 -8.64 -8.68 -6.96
C GLU A 76 -7.43 -8.64 -7.89
N ARG A 77 -6.59 -7.60 -7.78
CA ARG A 77 -5.34 -7.49 -8.55
C ARG A 77 -4.37 -8.63 -8.19
N GLU A 78 -4.11 -8.84 -6.92
CA GLU A 78 -3.25 -9.93 -6.44
C GLU A 78 -3.76 -11.30 -6.91
N ASN A 79 -5.08 -11.53 -6.85
CA ASN A 79 -5.67 -12.77 -7.38
C ASN A 79 -5.49 -12.91 -8.90
N SER A 80 -5.58 -11.82 -9.64
CA SER A 80 -5.35 -11.83 -11.09
C SER A 80 -3.91 -12.20 -11.42
N ASP A 81 -2.95 -11.59 -10.73
CA ASP A 81 -1.52 -11.84 -10.95
C ASP A 81 -1.16 -13.30 -10.62
N VAL A 82 -1.65 -13.82 -9.50
CA VAL A 82 -1.45 -15.23 -9.11
C VAL A 82 -2.06 -16.19 -10.13
N LYS A 83 -3.27 -15.89 -10.64
CA LYS A 83 -3.91 -16.72 -11.68
C LYS A 83 -3.09 -16.76 -12.96
N MET A 84 -2.54 -15.62 -13.38
CA MET A 84 -1.70 -15.53 -14.57
C MET A 84 -0.40 -16.34 -14.41
N ALA A 85 0.26 -16.21 -13.25
CA ALA A 85 1.46 -17.00 -12.95
C ALA A 85 1.17 -18.52 -12.93
N LEU A 86 0.02 -18.93 -12.42
CA LEU A 86 -0.39 -20.33 -12.41
C LEU A 86 -0.63 -20.87 -13.83
N ILE A 87 -1.26 -20.07 -14.69
CA ILE A 87 -1.47 -20.43 -16.11
C ILE A 87 -0.13 -20.59 -16.82
N GLU A 88 0.81 -19.66 -16.63
CA GLU A 88 2.14 -19.73 -17.23
C GLU A 88 2.90 -20.99 -16.78
N GLN A 89 2.86 -21.29 -15.48
CA GLN A 89 3.48 -22.50 -14.94
C GLN A 89 2.86 -23.78 -15.53
N ASP A 90 1.53 -23.84 -15.66
CA ASP A 90 0.87 -25.00 -16.25
C ASP A 90 1.26 -25.20 -17.72
N MET A 91 1.35 -24.10 -18.49
CA MET A 91 1.80 -24.15 -19.88
C MET A 91 3.23 -24.68 -20.00
N LEU A 92 4.16 -24.18 -19.20
CA LEU A 92 5.55 -24.66 -19.18
C LEU A 92 5.64 -26.15 -18.80
N SER A 93 4.87 -26.56 -17.78
CA SER A 93 4.82 -27.95 -17.34
C SER A 93 4.28 -28.86 -18.46
N GLN A 94 3.26 -28.41 -19.20
CA GLN A 94 2.71 -29.17 -20.33
C GLN A 94 3.69 -29.26 -21.51
N GLU A 95 4.47 -28.21 -21.76
CA GLU A 95 5.52 -28.22 -22.78
C GLU A 95 6.62 -29.24 -22.45
N GLU A 96 7.10 -29.26 -21.19
CA GLU A 96 8.05 -30.25 -20.70
C GLU A 96 7.52 -31.68 -20.83
N ILE A 97 6.28 -31.93 -20.41
CA ILE A 97 5.62 -33.23 -20.53
C ILE A 97 5.54 -33.65 -22.00
N THR A 98 5.26 -32.73 -22.91
CA THR A 98 5.16 -33.01 -24.34
C THR A 98 6.51 -33.36 -24.95
N SER A 99 7.57 -32.62 -24.60
CA SER A 99 8.94 -32.92 -25.01
C SER A 99 9.39 -34.30 -24.52
N LEU A 100 9.17 -34.61 -23.23
CA LEU A 100 9.51 -35.92 -22.66
C LEU A 100 8.78 -37.08 -23.35
N LYS A 101 7.49 -36.89 -23.69
CA LYS A 101 6.72 -37.88 -24.45
C LYS A 101 7.30 -38.12 -25.84
N GLN A 102 7.75 -37.08 -26.54
CA GLN A 102 8.37 -37.22 -27.86
C GLN A 102 9.68 -38.01 -27.77
N SER A 103 10.56 -37.68 -26.81
CA SER A 103 11.81 -38.43 -26.61
C SER A 103 11.56 -39.90 -26.23
N LEU A 104 10.51 -40.20 -25.46
CA LEU A 104 10.13 -41.58 -25.16
C LEU A 104 9.68 -42.35 -26.40
N ILE A 105 8.95 -41.70 -27.32
CA ILE A 105 8.53 -42.32 -28.58
C ILE A 105 9.75 -42.63 -29.45
N GLU A 106 10.70 -41.70 -29.56
CA GLU A 106 11.95 -41.90 -30.31
C GLU A 106 12.75 -43.09 -29.77
N LEU A 107 12.91 -43.18 -28.46
CA LEU A 107 13.63 -44.28 -27.82
C LEU A 107 12.94 -45.64 -28.03
N ASP A 108 11.61 -45.69 -28.00
CA ASP A 108 10.87 -46.94 -28.27
C ASP A 108 11.08 -47.42 -29.71
N MET A 109 11.06 -46.51 -30.69
CA MET A 109 11.33 -46.84 -32.09
C MET A 109 12.75 -47.41 -32.27
N GLU A 110 13.75 -46.80 -31.64
CA GLU A 110 15.14 -47.31 -31.68
C GLU A 110 15.26 -48.71 -31.06
N LEU A 111 14.60 -48.94 -29.92
CA LEU A 111 14.57 -50.25 -29.27
C LEU A 111 13.91 -51.33 -30.14
N GLN A 112 12.82 -50.99 -30.83
CA GLN A 112 12.16 -51.93 -31.75
C GLN A 112 13.04 -52.25 -32.96
N ALA A 113 13.72 -51.26 -33.54
CA ALA A 113 14.64 -51.46 -34.65
C ALA A 113 15.82 -52.38 -34.28
N MET A 114 16.36 -52.23 -33.07
CA MET A 114 17.42 -53.10 -32.54
C MET A 114 16.94 -54.53 -32.29
N LYS A 115 15.73 -54.71 -31.74
CA LYS A 115 15.15 -56.04 -31.49
C LYS A 115 14.77 -56.81 -32.76
N GLY A 116 14.43 -56.09 -33.83
CA GLY A 116 14.10 -56.71 -35.13
C GLY A 116 15.31 -57.13 -35.97
N SER A 117 16.54 -56.79 -35.54
CA SER A 117 17.80 -57.07 -36.26
C SER A 117 18.64 -58.20 -35.65
N ALA A 118 18.13 -58.88 -34.61
CA ALA A 118 18.76 -60.01 -33.90
C ALA A 118 17.93 -61.29 -34.10
#